data_AF-A0AAN6JUJ9-F1
#
_entry.id   AF-A0AAN6JUJ9-F1
#
_cell.length_a   1.000
_cell.length_b   1.000
_cell.length_c   1.000
_cell.angle_alpha   90.00
_cell.angle_beta   90.00
_cell.angle_gamma   90.00
#
_symmetry.space_group_name_H-M   'P 1'
#
loop_
_entity.id
_entity.type
_entity.pdbx_description
1 polymer ?
#
loop_
_entity_poly.entity_id
_entity_poly.type
_entity_poly.pdbx_seq_one_letter_code
_entity_poly.pdbx_strand_id
1 'polypeptide(L)'
;MSGQDAEREQALTDFKNKLLESREWEAKLKALRLEIKGLQHDFDVSEDNIKALQSVGQIIGEVLKQLDEERFIVKASSGPRYVVGCRSKVDKLKLKQGTRVALDMTTLTIMRMLPREVDPLVYN
;
A
#
# COMPACT_ATOMS: atom_id res chain seq x y z
N MET A 1 -63.34 -6.98 -38.52
CA MET A 1 -62.23 -6.62 -37.63
C MET A 1 -61.32 -5.72 -38.43
N SER A 2 -61.33 -4.43 -38.09
CA SER A 2 -60.75 -3.33 -38.88
C SER A 2 -59.22 -3.34 -38.80
N GLY A 3 -58.53 -2.97 -39.88
CA GLY A 3 -57.05 -2.94 -39.96
C GLY A 3 -56.34 -2.13 -38.86
N GLN A 4 -57.05 -1.24 -38.16
CA GLN A 4 -56.55 -0.50 -36.99
C GLN A 4 -56.24 -1.41 -35.78
N ASP A 5 -56.93 -2.55 -35.63
CA ASP A 5 -56.66 -3.49 -34.53
C ASP A 5 -55.36 -4.27 -34.77
N ALA A 6 -55.08 -4.62 -36.03
CA ALA A 6 -53.85 -5.32 -36.42
C ALA A 6 -52.59 -4.44 -36.29
N GLU A 7 -52.70 -3.17 -36.68
CA GLU A 7 -51.60 -2.19 -36.55
C GLU A 7 -51.27 -1.90 -35.08
N ARG A 8 -52.30 -1.85 -34.23
CA ARG A 8 -52.17 -1.70 -32.77
C ARG A 8 -51.52 -2.93 -32.14
N GLU A 9 -51.92 -4.13 -32.57
CA GLU A 9 -51.34 -5.38 -32.07
C GLU A 9 -49.86 -5.51 -32.42
N GLN A 10 -49.47 -5.13 -33.65
CA GLN A 10 -48.08 -5.11 -34.09
C GLN A 10 -47.23 -4.08 -33.32
N ALA A 11 -47.76 -2.88 -33.09
CA ALA A 11 -47.08 -1.86 -32.27
C ALA A 11 -46.88 -2.31 -30.81
N LEU A 12 -47.85 -3.04 -30.23
CA LEU A 12 -47.73 -3.61 -28.89
C LEU A 12 -46.68 -4.73 -28.83
N THR A 13 -46.58 -5.58 -29.87
CA THR A 13 -45.54 -6.60 -29.93
C THR A 13 -44.15 -6.00 -30.05
N ASP A 14 -43.97 -4.96 -30.87
CA ASP A 14 -42.68 -4.28 -31.02
C ASP A 14 -42.25 -3.58 -29.72
N PHE A 15 -43.20 -2.93 -29.03
CA PHE A 15 -42.95 -2.32 -27.73
C PHE A 15 -42.56 -3.38 -26.68
N LYS A 16 -43.24 -4.54 -26.67
CA LYS A 16 -42.91 -5.65 -25.76
C LYS A 16 -41.51 -6.20 -26.03
N ASN A 17 -41.12 -6.36 -27.30
CA ASN A 17 -39.80 -6.84 -27.68
C ASN A 17 -38.71 -5.84 -27.24
N LYS A 18 -38.89 -4.54 -27.51
CA LYS A 18 -37.98 -3.49 -27.04
C LYS A 18 -37.87 -3.43 -25.52
N LEU A 19 -38.96 -3.67 -24.79
CA LEU A 19 -38.96 -3.70 -23.33
C LEU A 19 -38.15 -4.89 -22.79
N LEU A 20 -38.25 -6.06 -23.42
CA LEU A 20 -37.45 -7.24 -23.06
C LEU A 20 -35.96 -6.99 -23.33
N GLU A 21 -35.61 -6.45 -24.50
CA GLU A 21 -34.24 -6.07 -24.82
C GLU A 21 -33.68 -5.05 -23.83
N SER A 22 -34.44 -4.02 -23.48
CA SER A 22 -34.02 -3.02 -22.48
C SER A 22 -33.70 -3.66 -21.14
N ARG A 23 -34.53 -4.62 -20.69
CA ARG A 23 -34.30 -5.35 -19.43
C ARG A 23 -33.05 -6.23 -19.48
N GLU A 24 -32.80 -6.89 -20.60
CA GLU A 24 -31.57 -7.67 -20.79
C GLU A 24 -30.33 -6.79 -20.77
N TRP A 25 -30.37 -5.63 -21.44
CA TRP A 25 -29.28 -4.66 -21.43
C TRP A 25 -29.03 -4.06 -20.04
N GLU A 26 -30.09 -3.77 -19.28
CA GLU A 26 -29.96 -3.33 -17.88
C GLU A 26 -29.27 -4.38 -17.00
N ALA A 27 -29.64 -5.66 -17.15
CA ALA A 27 -29.02 -6.75 -16.41
C ALA A 27 -27.54 -6.91 -16.78
N LYS A 28 -27.21 -6.88 -18.08
CA LYS A 28 -25.82 -6.91 -18.57
C LYS A 28 -25.02 -5.71 -18.05
N LEU A 29 -25.57 -4.51 -18.12
CA LEU A 29 -24.90 -3.29 -17.63
C LEU A 29 -24.61 -3.38 -16.13
N LYS A 30 -25.55 -3.92 -15.34
CA LYS A 30 -25.35 -4.11 -13.90
C LYS A 30 -24.25 -5.14 -13.61
N ALA A 31 -24.20 -6.23 -14.36
CA ALA A 31 -23.14 -7.24 -14.24
C ALA A 31 -21.77 -6.66 -14.59
N LEU A 32 -21.63 -5.99 -15.74
CA LEU A 32 -20.37 -5.35 -16.15
C LEU A 32 -19.89 -4.30 -15.14
N ARG A 33 -20.80 -3.51 -14.55
CA ARG A 33 -20.44 -2.54 -13.51
C ARG A 33 -19.88 -3.19 -12.25
N LEU A 34 -20.38 -4.37 -11.88
CA LEU A 34 -19.87 -5.10 -10.72
C LEU A 34 -18.50 -5.71 -11.03
N GLU A 35 -18.33 -6.25 -12.22
CA GLU A 35 -17.05 -6.78 -12.71
C GLU A 35 -15.97 -5.71 -12.76
N ILE A 36 -16.27 -4.52 -13.30
CA ILE A 36 -15.33 -3.37 -13.32
C ILE A 36 -14.88 -3.01 -11.90
N LYS A 37 -15.79 -3.04 -10.91
CA LYS A 37 -15.42 -2.77 -9.52
C LYS A 37 -14.50 -3.83 -8.94
N GLY A 38 -14.73 -5.10 -9.28
CA GLY A 38 -13.84 -6.20 -8.88
C GLY A 38 -12.45 -6.03 -9.50
N LEU A 39 -12.39 -5.81 -10.81
CA LEU A 39 -11.13 -5.59 -11.52
C LEU A 39 -10.37 -4.36 -11.01
N GLN A 40 -11.07 -3.27 -10.68
CA GLN A 40 -10.43 -2.09 -10.10
C GLN A 40 -9.82 -2.41 -8.73
N HIS A 41 -10.52 -3.18 -7.90
CA HIS A 41 -9.99 -3.59 -6.59
C HIS A 41 -8.74 -4.46 -6.75
N ASP A 42 -8.78 -5.46 -7.64
CA ASP A 42 -7.65 -6.34 -7.90
C ASP A 42 -6.46 -5.55 -8.47
N PHE A 43 -6.73 -4.58 -9.34
CA PHE A 43 -5.73 -3.66 -9.86
C PHE A 43 -5.07 -2.86 -8.73
N ASP A 44 -5.86 -2.21 -7.86
CA ASP A 44 -5.35 -1.42 -6.74
C ASP A 44 -4.48 -2.26 -5.80
N VAL A 45 -4.91 -3.49 -5.48
CA VAL A 45 -4.14 -4.45 -4.67
C VAL A 45 -2.82 -4.82 -5.36
N SER A 46 -2.85 -5.09 -6.67
CA SER A 46 -1.65 -5.44 -7.42
C SER A 46 -0.64 -4.29 -7.49
N GLU A 47 -1.12 -3.05 -7.68
CA GLU A 47 -0.31 -1.85 -7.66
C GLU A 47 0.33 -1.60 -6.29
N ASP A 48 -0.43 -1.78 -5.21
CA ASP A 48 0.09 -1.62 -3.86
C ASP A 48 1.14 -2.69 -3.51
N ASN A 49 0.97 -3.92 -4.00
CA ASN A 49 1.98 -4.97 -3.88
C ASN A 49 3.27 -4.60 -4.63
N ILE A 50 3.17 -4.04 -5.83
CA ILE A 50 4.34 -3.58 -6.60
C ILE A 50 5.07 -2.45 -5.86
N LYS A 51 4.34 -1.47 -5.31
CA LYS A 51 4.92 -0.39 -4.50
C LYS A 51 5.59 -0.94 -3.24
N ALA A 52 5.00 -1.95 -2.60
CA ALA A 52 5.59 -2.60 -1.43
C ALA A 52 6.90 -3.31 -1.78
N LEU A 53 7.00 -3.94 -2.96
CA LEU A 53 8.23 -4.61 -3.42
C LEU A 53 9.40 -3.64 -3.67
N GLN A 54 9.12 -2.38 -3.98
CA GLN A 54 10.15 -1.35 -4.12
C GLN A 54 10.74 -0.91 -2.78
N SER A 55 10.08 -1.24 -1.66
CA SER A 55 10.60 -0.90 -0.34
C SER A 55 11.82 -1.76 0.00
N VAL A 56 12.92 -1.09 0.33
CA VAL A 56 14.16 -1.76 0.75
C VAL A 56 14.21 -1.89 2.27
N GLY A 57 14.71 -3.04 2.72
CA GLY A 57 14.93 -3.30 4.15
C GLY A 57 15.94 -2.32 4.75
N GLN A 58 15.75 -2.02 6.04
CA GLN A 58 16.66 -1.20 6.82
C GLN A 58 17.34 -2.08 7.88
N ILE A 59 18.63 -1.85 8.12
CA ILE A 59 19.40 -2.59 9.13
C ILE A 59 19.13 -1.97 10.50
N ILE A 60 18.86 -2.79 11.49
CA ILE A 60 18.67 -2.31 12.86
C ILE A 60 20.03 -2.20 13.56
N GLY A 61 20.24 -1.11 14.27
CA GLY A 61 21.43 -0.90 15.10
C GLY A 61 21.15 -0.11 16.36
N GLU A 62 22.16 -0.02 17.21
CA GLU A 62 22.16 0.72 18.46
C GLU A 62 23.28 1.77 18.46
N VAL A 63 22.94 3.02 18.80
CA VAL A 63 23.93 4.10 18.92
C VAL A 63 24.79 3.85 20.15
N LEU A 64 26.10 3.70 19.95
CA LEU A 64 27.05 3.55 21.04
C LEU A 64 27.56 4.90 21.53
N LYS A 65 28.03 5.75 20.60
CA LYS A 65 28.64 7.04 20.97
C LYS A 65 28.56 8.02 19.80
N GLN A 66 28.28 9.28 20.10
CA GLN A 66 28.44 10.36 19.14
C GLN A 66 29.93 10.73 19.02
N LEU A 67 30.46 10.75 17.79
CA LEU A 67 31.84 11.14 17.54
C LEU A 67 31.90 12.65 17.27
N ASP A 68 31.09 13.11 16.32
CA ASP A 68 30.96 14.52 15.94
C ASP A 68 29.48 14.89 15.75
N GLU A 69 29.19 16.11 15.31
CA GLU A 69 27.82 16.54 15.02
C GLU A 69 27.16 15.74 13.87
N GLU A 70 27.93 15.14 12.97
CA GLU A 70 27.40 14.40 11.81
C GLU A 70 27.68 12.90 11.86
N ARG A 71 28.65 12.47 12.67
CA ARG A 71 29.15 11.09 12.70
C ARG A 71 28.85 10.42 14.04
N PHE A 72 28.29 9.22 13.96
CA PHE A 72 27.92 8.40 15.11
C PHE A 72 28.54 7.01 14.99
N ILE A 73 28.91 6.42 16.13
CA ILE A 73 29.30 5.02 16.20
C ILE A 73 28.04 4.20 16.49
N VAL A 74 27.71 3.30 15.58
CA VAL A 74 26.55 2.41 15.70
C VAL A 74 27.02 0.96 15.69
N LYS A 75 26.45 0.14 16.58
CA LYS A 75 26.59 -1.31 16.54
C LYS A 75 25.42 -1.88 15.75
N ALA A 76 25.70 -2.52 14.62
CA ALA A 76 24.67 -3.22 13.87
C ALA A 76 24.19 -4.44 14.67
N SER A 77 22.93 -4.84 14.49
CA SER A 77 22.40 -6.06 15.11
C SER A 77 23.16 -7.32 14.69
N SER A 78 23.86 -7.28 13.54
CA SER A 78 24.76 -8.33 13.09
C SER A 78 26.07 -8.44 13.87
N GLY A 79 26.41 -7.44 14.71
CA GLY A 79 27.60 -7.44 15.56
C GLY A 79 28.66 -6.36 15.25
N PRO A 80 29.03 -6.10 13.98
CA PRO A 80 30.03 -5.10 13.63
C PRO A 80 29.67 -3.68 14.08
N ARG A 81 30.72 -2.87 14.29
CA ARG A 81 30.59 -1.45 14.64
C ARG A 81 30.98 -0.60 13.43
N TYR A 82 30.14 0.37 13.11
CA TYR A 82 30.33 1.27 11.99
C TYR A 82 30.35 2.72 12.46
N VAL A 83 31.14 3.55 11.79
CA VAL A 83 31.03 5.00 11.88
C VAL A 83 30.09 5.43 10.75
N VAL A 84 28.95 6.00 11.13
CA VAL A 84 27.85 6.28 10.21
C VAL A 84 27.44 7.74 10.26
N GLY A 85 27.02 8.26 9.11
CA GLY A 85 26.42 9.58 9.00
C GLY A 85 24.96 9.59 9.47
N CYS A 86 24.47 10.76 9.86
CA CYS A 86 23.07 10.98 10.19
C CYS A 86 22.37 11.82 9.12
N ARG A 87 21.15 11.44 8.72
CA ARG A 87 20.32 12.25 7.82
C ARG A 87 19.91 13.54 8.52
N SER A 88 20.03 14.68 7.83
CA SER A 88 19.77 16.02 8.41
C SER A 88 18.36 16.23 8.96
N LYS A 89 17.37 15.44 8.53
CA LYS A 89 15.98 15.50 9.03
C LYS A 89 15.79 14.80 10.38
N VAL A 90 16.77 14.02 10.85
CA VAL A 90 16.70 13.32 12.14
C VAL A 90 17.20 14.25 13.25
N ASP A 91 16.46 14.28 14.35
CA ASP A 91 16.78 15.08 15.53
C ASP A 91 18.00 14.49 16.27
N LYS A 92 19.16 15.12 16.06
CA LYS A 92 20.45 14.68 16.61
C LYS A 92 20.49 14.66 18.14
N LEU A 93 19.70 15.52 18.81
CA LEU A 93 19.68 15.61 20.28
C LEU A 93 19.05 14.37 20.94
N LYS A 94 18.20 13.66 20.20
CA LYS A 94 17.55 12.43 20.65
C LYS A 94 18.39 11.19 20.39
N LEU A 95 19.43 11.27 19.55
CA LEU A 95 20.36 10.19 19.26
C LEU A 95 21.38 10.04 20.41
N LYS A 96 20.91 9.57 21.55
CA LYS A 96 21.76 9.28 22.72
C LYS A 96 22.29 7.85 22.65
N GLN A 97 23.33 7.57 23.42
CA GLN A 97 23.82 6.21 23.63
C GLN A 97 22.67 5.29 24.09
N GLY A 98 22.55 4.11 23.48
CA GLY A 98 21.48 3.15 23.74
C GLY A 98 20.24 3.32 22.86
N THR A 99 20.19 4.36 22.03
CA THR A 99 19.04 4.58 21.13
C THR A 99 19.06 3.58 19.98
N ARG A 100 17.93 2.92 19.73
CA ARG A 100 17.75 2.03 18.58
C ARG A 100 17.50 2.87 17.33
N VAL A 101 18.20 2.55 16.25
CA VAL A 101 18.14 3.28 14.99
C VAL A 101 18.01 2.32 13.80
N ALA A 102 17.40 2.81 12.73
CA ALA A 102 17.39 2.14 11.45
C ALA A 102 18.46 2.76 10.55
N LEU A 103 19.31 1.90 10.00
CA LEU A 103 20.36 2.21 9.05
C LEU A 103 19.91 1.83 7.64
N ASP A 104 20.30 2.65 6.67
CA ASP A 104 20.17 2.28 5.27
C ASP A 104 21.06 1.07 4.93
N MET A 105 20.54 0.10 4.17
CA MET A 105 21.28 -1.12 3.86
C MET A 105 22.53 -0.84 3.01
N THR A 106 22.46 0.16 2.12
CA THR A 106 23.54 0.44 1.15
C THR A 106 24.60 1.40 1.70
N THR A 107 24.16 2.48 2.35
CA THR A 107 25.04 3.56 2.82
C THR A 107 25.36 3.47 4.31
N LEU A 108 24.66 2.60 5.05
CA LEU A 108 24.72 2.50 6.52
C LEU A 108 24.39 3.82 7.24
N THR A 109 23.67 4.75 6.59
CA THR A 109 23.30 6.04 7.19
C THR A 109 22.10 5.93 8.11
N ILE A 110 22.07 6.70 9.19
CA ILE A 110 20.93 6.75 10.12
C ILE A 110 19.73 7.38 9.41
N MET A 111 18.72 6.56 9.15
CA MET A 111 17.50 6.96 8.45
C MET A 111 16.43 7.47 9.42
N ARG A 112 16.19 6.74 10.51
CA ARG A 112 15.19 7.07 11.53
C ARG A 112 15.53 6.44 12.89
N MET A 113 15.00 7.01 13.96
CA MET A 113 15.02 6.40 15.29
C MET A 113 13.89 5.39 15.43
N LEU A 114 14.14 4.33 16.18
CA LEU A 114 13.16 3.28 16.48
C LEU A 114 12.86 3.27 17.98
N PRO A 115 11.62 2.95 18.38
CA PRO A 115 11.31 2.72 19.79
C PRO A 115 12.06 1.49 20.32
N ARG A 116 12.14 1.39 21.65
CA ARG A 116 12.73 0.24 22.33
C ARG A 116 11.93 -1.01 21.99
N GLU A 117 12.64 -2.07 21.61
CA GLU A 117 12.02 -3.39 21.44
C GLU A 117 11.68 -3.99 22.80
N VAL A 118 10.52 -4.63 22.87
CA VAL A 118 10.18 -5.54 23.96
C VAL A 118 10.16 -6.95 23.38
N ASP A 119 10.79 -7.88 24.09
CA ASP A 119 10.81 -9.28 23.68
C ASP A 119 9.39 -9.84 23.76
N PRO A 120 8.84 -10.42 22.67
CA PRO A 120 7.51 -11.01 22.67
C PRO A 120 7.34 -12.14 23.68
N LEU A 121 8.42 -12.81 24.13
CA LEU A 121 8.36 -13.87 25.15
C LEU A 121 8.20 -13.33 26.58
N VAL A 122 8.49 -12.05 26.81
CA VAL A 122 8.42 -11.41 28.13
C VAL A 122 7.11 -10.63 28.30
N TYR A 123 6.47 -10.23 27.20
CA TYR A 123 5.23 -9.46 27.19
C TYR A 123 4.01 -10.41 27.14
N ASN A 124 3.52 -10.79 28.32
CA ASN A 124 2.20 -11.39 28.53
C ASN A 124 1.35 -10.47 29.41
#